data_AF-A0A962MKW2-F1
#
_entry.id   AF-A0A962MKW2-F1
#
_cell.length_a   1.000
_cell.length_b   1.000
_cell.length_c   1.000
_cell.angle_alpha   90.00
_cell.angle_beta   90.00
_cell.angle_gamma   90.00
#
_symmetry.space_group_name_H-M   'P 1'
#
loop_
_entity.id
_entity.type
_entity.pdbx_description
1 polymer ?
#
loop_
_entity_poly.entity_id
_entity_poly.type
_entity_poly.pdbx_seq_one_letter_code
_entity_poly.pdbx_strand_id
1 'polypeptide(L)'
;LGHLIMGMALSIISVMGMLALSGVVVNDSLVLVDYVNRRRREGVPIADAVRHAGVARFRAVLLTSLTTFAGLMPLIFEKSTQAQFLIPMAVSLGFGILFATFITLLLVPVNYLILDDIRALFRPRSTTASAPPAQS
;
A
#
# COMPACT_ATOMS: atom_id res chain seq x y z
N LEU A 1 -4.74 -11.65 -12.43
CA LEU A 1 -3.53 -12.51 -12.31
C LEU A 1 -3.85 -13.88 -11.73
N GLY A 2 -4.41 -13.99 -10.51
CA GLY A 2 -4.72 -15.29 -9.88
C GLY A 2 -5.57 -16.24 -10.73
N HIS A 3 -6.62 -15.71 -11.38
CA HIS A 3 -7.46 -16.47 -12.31
C HIS A 3 -6.69 -17.08 -13.48
N LEU A 4 -5.75 -16.33 -14.07
CA LEU A 4 -4.91 -16.81 -15.18
C LEU A 4 -3.96 -17.91 -14.71
N ILE A 5 -3.35 -17.75 -13.53
CA ILE A 5 -2.44 -18.73 -12.93
C ILE A 5 -3.18 -20.03 -12.60
N MET A 6 -4.42 -19.93 -12.11
CA MET A 6 -5.28 -21.07 -11.76
C MET A 6 -6.08 -21.65 -12.94
N GLY A 7 -5.94 -21.08 -14.15
CA GLY A 7 -6.69 -21.55 -15.33
C GLY A 7 -8.21 -21.37 -15.22
N MET A 8 -8.69 -20.41 -14.43
CA MET A 8 -10.12 -20.20 -14.17
C MET A 8 -10.65 -18.99 -14.93
N ALA A 9 -11.84 -19.12 -15.53
CA ALA A 9 -12.57 -18.00 -16.10
C ALA A 9 -12.96 -16.98 -15.02
N LEU A 10 -13.06 -15.71 -15.42
CA LEU A 10 -13.66 -14.67 -14.59
C LEU A 10 -15.17 -14.91 -14.50
N SER A 11 -15.71 -14.91 -13.28
CA SER A 11 -17.14 -15.02 -13.03
C SER A 11 -17.66 -13.81 -12.26
N ILE A 12 -18.98 -13.68 -12.14
CA ILE A 12 -19.62 -12.66 -11.28
C ILE A 12 -19.12 -12.78 -9.84
N ILE A 13 -18.83 -13.99 -9.39
CA ILE A 13 -18.33 -14.29 -8.04
C ILE A 13 -16.88 -13.83 -7.87
N SER A 14 -16.05 -13.91 -8.91
CA SER A 14 -14.72 -13.28 -8.94
C SER A 14 -14.80 -11.77 -8.77
N VAL A 15 -15.78 -11.13 -9.43
CA VAL A 15 -15.98 -9.67 -9.32
C VAL A 15 -16.32 -9.28 -7.89
N MET A 16 -17.18 -10.04 -7.21
CA MET A 16 -17.45 -9.82 -5.79
C MET A 16 -16.18 -9.89 -4.93
N GLY A 17 -15.28 -10.83 -5.22
CA GLY A 17 -13.96 -10.92 -4.58
C GLY A 17 -13.08 -9.69 -4.85
N MET A 18 -13.09 -9.16 -6.08
CA MET A 18 -12.38 -7.91 -6.42
C MET A 18 -12.96 -6.70 -5.70
N LEU A 19 -14.29 -6.60 -5.57
CA LEU A 19 -14.95 -5.54 -4.83
C LEU A 19 -14.57 -5.59 -3.35
N ALA A 20 -14.61 -6.76 -2.72
CA ALA A 20 -14.18 -6.93 -1.33
C ALA A 20 -12.70 -6.53 -1.15
N LEU A 21 -11.81 -6.94 -2.07
CA LEU A 21 -10.42 -6.53 -2.07
C LEU A 21 -10.25 -5.00 -2.17
N SER A 22 -11.03 -4.33 -3.01
CA SER A 22 -10.96 -2.87 -3.13
C SER A 22 -11.23 -2.16 -1.81
N GLY A 23 -12.18 -2.67 -1.01
CA GLY A 23 -12.46 -2.16 0.33
C GLY A 23 -11.27 -2.29 1.28
N VAL A 24 -10.53 -3.41 1.22
CA VAL A 24 -9.31 -3.60 2.01
C VAL A 24 -8.25 -2.55 1.65
N VAL A 25 -8.01 -2.33 0.35
CA VAL A 25 -7.01 -1.37 -0.13
C VAL A 25 -7.38 0.07 0.24
N VAL A 26 -8.66 0.43 0.11
CA VAL A 26 -9.16 1.76 0.48
C VAL A 26 -9.04 1.97 1.99
N ASN A 27 -9.43 0.99 2.80
CA ASN A 27 -9.27 1.04 4.25
C ASN A 27 -7.79 1.23 4.63
N ASP A 28 -6.89 0.54 3.95
CA ASP A 28 -5.47 0.64 4.24
C ASP A 28 -4.92 2.04 3.96
N SER A 29 -5.32 2.63 2.84
CA SER A 29 -4.95 3.99 2.44
C SER A 29 -5.56 5.04 3.36
N LEU A 30 -6.82 4.86 3.78
CA LEU A 30 -7.54 5.79 4.65
C LEU A 30 -6.87 5.90 6.03
N VAL A 31 -6.53 4.77 6.64
CA VAL A 31 -5.84 4.75 7.94
C VAL A 31 -4.46 5.42 7.87
N LEU A 32 -3.76 5.30 6.73
CA LEU A 32 -2.48 6.00 6.53
C LEU A 32 -2.67 7.52 6.52
N VAL A 33 -3.62 7.99 5.71
CA VAL A 33 -3.92 9.43 5.60
C VAL A 33 -4.38 9.98 6.95
N ASP A 34 -5.22 9.25 7.68
CA ASP A 34 -5.65 9.65 9.03
C ASP A 34 -4.48 9.74 10.00
N TYR A 35 -3.57 8.75 10.02
CA TYR A 35 -2.36 8.79 10.84
C TYR A 35 -1.51 10.02 10.54
N VAL A 36 -1.24 10.29 9.25
CA VAL A 36 -0.44 11.45 8.83
C VAL A 36 -1.12 12.75 9.24
N ASN A 37 -2.43 12.87 9.01
CA ASN A 37 -3.21 14.05 9.40
C ASN A 37 -3.22 14.27 10.92
N ARG A 38 -3.35 13.21 11.71
CA ARG A 38 -3.28 13.28 13.17
C ARG A 38 -1.91 13.76 13.65
N ARG A 39 -0.82 13.17 13.14
CA ARG A 39 0.55 13.60 13.44
C ARG A 39 0.82 15.05 13.05
N ARG A 40 0.24 15.51 11.94
CA ARG A 40 0.33 16.91 11.52
C ARG A 40 -0.37 17.86 12.49
N ARG A 41 -1.54 17.48 13.02
CA ARG A 41 -2.24 18.24 14.07
C ARG A 41 -1.45 18.31 15.38
N GLU A 42 -0.66 17.28 15.68
CA GLU A 42 0.27 17.25 16.82
C GLU A 42 1.55 18.08 16.59
N GLY A 43 1.69 18.75 15.44
CA GLY A 43 2.86 19.58 15.11
C GLY A 43 4.06 18.82 14.56
N VAL A 44 3.93 17.51 14.29
CA VAL A 44 5.02 16.69 13.73
C VAL A 44 5.29 17.12 12.27
N PRO A 45 6.56 17.31 11.87
CA PRO A 45 6.92 17.56 10.48
C PRO A 45 6.38 16.44 9.57
N ILE A 46 5.87 16.81 8.39
CA ILE A 46 5.21 15.85 7.49
C ILE A 46 6.14 14.70 7.07
N ALA A 47 7.43 14.99 6.90
CA ALA A 47 8.44 13.98 6.55
C ALA A 47 8.58 12.92 7.65
N ASP A 48 8.61 13.32 8.92
CA ASP A 48 8.72 12.40 10.05
C ASP A 48 7.43 11.61 10.26
N ALA A 49 6.28 12.29 10.10
CA ALA A 49 4.97 11.65 10.17
C ALA A 49 4.85 10.53 9.12
N VAL A 50 5.24 10.79 7.87
CA VAL A 50 5.13 9.83 6.78
C VAL A 50 6.20 8.76 6.85
N ARG A 51 7.41 9.06 7.31
CA ARG A 51 8.43 8.05 7.59
C ARG A 51 7.95 7.03 8.63
N HIS A 52 7.39 7.49 9.75
CA HIS A 52 6.85 6.61 10.78
C HIS A 52 5.62 5.84 10.30
N ALA A 53 4.73 6.52 9.57
CA ALA A 53 3.56 5.89 8.98
C ALA A 53 3.94 4.77 8.00
N GLY A 54 4.94 5.03 7.15
CA GLY A 54 5.44 4.09 6.14
C GLY A 54 5.99 2.79 6.76
N VAL A 55 6.84 2.89 7.78
CA VAL A 55 7.39 1.70 8.47
C VAL A 55 6.29 0.90 9.17
N ALA A 56 5.35 1.58 9.84
CA ALA A 56 4.23 0.92 10.48
C ALA A 56 3.31 0.22 9.46
N ARG A 57 3.06 0.86 8.31
CA ARG A 57 2.24 0.30 7.23
C ARG A 57 2.90 -0.89 6.56
N PHE A 58 4.20 -0.83 6.29
CA PHE A 58 4.94 -1.95 5.70
C PHE A 58 4.70 -3.26 6.47
N ARG A 59 4.89 -3.21 7.80
CA ARG A 59 4.69 -4.37 8.68
C ARG A 59 3.23 -4.81 8.74
N ALA A 60 2.31 -3.87 8.90
CA ALA A 60 0.89 -4.16 9.01
C ALA A 60 0.33 -4.77 7.71
N VAL A 61 0.59 -4.16 6.55
CA VAL A 61 0.08 -4.59 5.25
C VAL A 61 0.64 -5.97 4.89
N LEU A 62 1.93 -6.23 5.13
CA LEU A 62 2.51 -7.56 4.91
C LEU A 62 1.83 -8.63 5.77
N LEU A 63 1.68 -8.38 7.07
CA LEU A 63 1.11 -9.35 8.01
C LEU A 63 -0.36 -9.63 7.68
N THR A 64 -1.16 -8.58 7.43
CA THR A 64 -2.56 -8.72 7.05
C THR A 64 -2.69 -9.49 5.74
N SER A 65 -1.94 -9.10 4.71
CA SER A 65 -2.02 -9.75 3.40
C SER A 65 -1.63 -11.22 3.46
N LEU A 66 -0.55 -11.54 4.18
CA LEU A 66 -0.13 -12.93 4.39
C LEU A 66 -1.18 -13.73 5.17
N THR A 67 -1.74 -13.15 6.23
CA THR A 67 -2.77 -13.79 7.05
C THR A 67 -4.04 -14.05 6.23
N THR A 68 -4.49 -13.08 5.43
CA THR A 68 -5.65 -13.25 4.55
C THR A 68 -5.39 -14.30 3.48
N PHE A 69 -4.22 -14.27 2.83
CA PHE A 69 -3.87 -15.28 1.83
C PHE A 69 -3.79 -16.68 2.44
N ALA A 70 -3.14 -16.83 3.59
CA ALA A 70 -3.04 -18.09 4.31
C ALA A 70 -4.42 -18.61 4.75
N GLY A 71 -5.32 -17.73 5.22
CA GLY A 71 -6.69 -18.09 5.59
C GLY A 71 -7.55 -18.53 4.40
N LEU A 72 -7.29 -18.01 3.20
CA LEU A 72 -7.98 -18.41 1.97
C LEU A 72 -7.35 -19.61 1.28
N MET A 73 -6.10 -19.93 1.58
CA MET A 73 -5.38 -21.04 0.95
C MET A 73 -6.13 -22.38 1.04
N PRO A 74 -6.70 -22.80 2.19
CA PRO A 74 -7.47 -24.04 2.26
C PRO A 74 -8.69 -24.03 1.34
N LEU A 75 -9.41 -22.90 1.28
CA LEU A 75 -10.58 -22.74 0.42
C LEU A 75 -10.22 -22.79 -1.06
N ILE A 76 -9.08 -22.23 -1.44
CA ILE A 76 -8.59 -22.24 -2.82
C ILE A 76 -8.29 -23.67 -3.30
N PHE A 77 -7.82 -24.55 -2.41
CA PHE A 77 -7.50 -25.95 -2.73
C PHE A 77 -8.62 -26.94 -2.40
N GLU A 78 -9.77 -26.45 -1.96
CA GLU A 78 -10.94 -27.26 -1.63
C GLU A 78 -11.53 -27.93 -2.89
N LYS A 79 -11.96 -29.18 -2.76
CA LYS A 79 -12.48 -29.99 -3.88
C LYS A 79 -13.98 -30.28 -3.78
N SER A 80 -14.61 -29.95 -2.65
CA SER A 80 -16.05 -30.17 -2.48
C SER A 80 -16.88 -29.34 -3.46
N THR A 81 -17.91 -29.95 -4.05
CA THR A 81 -18.83 -29.31 -5.00
C THR A 81 -19.55 -28.11 -4.38
N GLN A 82 -19.78 -28.15 -3.06
CA GLN A 82 -20.37 -27.04 -2.31
C GLN A 82 -19.42 -25.85 -2.16
N ALA A 83 -18.10 -26.03 -2.16
CA ALA A 83 -17.17 -24.91 -2.06
C ALA A 83 -16.73 -24.35 -3.43
N GLN A 84 -16.94 -25.11 -4.53
CA GLN A 84 -16.47 -24.74 -5.87
C GLN A 84 -16.94 -23.36 -6.35
N PHE A 85 -18.14 -22.93 -5.96
CA PHE A 85 -18.62 -21.60 -6.35
C PHE A 85 -17.89 -20.45 -5.64
N LEU A 86 -17.27 -20.70 -4.47
CA LEU A 86 -16.48 -19.72 -3.71
C LEU A 86 -15.02 -19.66 -4.14
N ILE A 87 -14.49 -20.73 -4.76
CA ILE A 87 -13.08 -20.79 -5.21
C ILE A 87 -12.71 -19.60 -6.11
N PRO A 88 -13.52 -19.21 -7.13
CA PRO A 88 -13.25 -18.02 -7.94
C PRO A 88 -13.13 -16.73 -7.13
N MET A 89 -13.96 -16.55 -6.10
CA MET A 89 -13.88 -15.39 -5.21
C MET A 89 -12.59 -15.43 -4.38
N ALA A 90 -12.30 -16.58 -3.78
CA ALA A 90 -11.12 -16.77 -2.94
C ALA A 90 -9.82 -16.58 -3.72
N VAL A 91 -9.75 -17.05 -4.96
CA VAL A 91 -8.60 -16.83 -5.85
C VAL A 91 -8.48 -15.36 -6.22
N SER A 92 -9.58 -14.69 -6.55
CA SER A 92 -9.53 -13.27 -6.85
C SER A 92 -9.04 -12.43 -5.67
N LEU A 93 -9.57 -12.69 -4.47
CA LEU A 93 -9.21 -11.95 -3.26
C LEU A 93 -7.80 -12.31 -2.76
N GLY A 94 -7.46 -13.59 -2.72
CA GLY A 94 -6.16 -14.08 -2.25
C GLY A 94 -4.99 -13.64 -3.13
N PHE A 95 -5.08 -13.82 -4.45
CA PHE A 95 -4.01 -13.32 -5.33
C PHE A 95 -4.05 -11.79 -5.47
N GLY A 96 -5.25 -11.22 -5.44
CA GLY A 96 -5.42 -9.78 -5.53
C GLY A 96 -4.83 -9.05 -4.32
N ILE A 97 -4.94 -9.60 -3.10
CA ILE A 97 -4.34 -8.99 -1.93
C ILE A 97 -2.83 -9.03 -1.99
N LEU A 98 -2.22 -10.15 -2.40
CA LEU A 98 -0.76 -10.24 -2.60
C LEU A 98 -0.25 -9.23 -3.64
N PHE A 99 -0.99 -9.06 -4.74
CA PHE A 99 -0.66 -8.05 -5.75
C PHE A 99 -0.81 -6.62 -5.19
N ALA A 100 -1.90 -6.35 -4.47
CA ALA A 100 -2.13 -5.06 -3.82
C ALA A 100 -1.06 -4.75 -2.76
N THR A 101 -0.58 -5.75 -2.02
CA THR A 101 0.55 -5.63 -1.10
C THR A 101 1.76 -5.08 -1.83
N PHE A 102 2.12 -5.66 -2.98
CA PHE A 102 3.28 -5.23 -3.75
C PHE A 102 3.17 -3.76 -4.18
N ILE A 103 2.00 -3.36 -4.70
CA ILE A 103 1.72 -1.96 -5.07
C ILE A 103 1.78 -1.04 -3.84
N THR A 104 1.20 -1.45 -2.71
CA THR A 104 1.16 -0.65 -1.48
C THR A 104 2.55 -0.49 -0.86
N LEU A 105 3.38 -1.53 -0.94
CA LEU A 105 4.77 -1.48 -0.48
C LEU A 105 5.64 -0.56 -1.35
N LEU A 106 5.37 -0.47 -2.65
CA LEU A 106 5.97 0.54 -3.54
C LEU A 106 5.43 1.94 -3.27
N LEU A 107 4.16 2.06 -2.85
CA LEU A 107 3.55 3.34 -2.53
C LEU A 107 4.27 4.04 -1.37
N VAL A 108 4.74 3.29 -0.35
CA VAL A 108 5.46 3.83 0.82
C VAL A 108 6.72 4.64 0.45
N PRO A 109 7.72 4.10 -0.28
CA PRO A 109 8.91 4.84 -0.66
C PRO A 109 8.58 5.98 -1.64
N VAL A 110 7.61 5.80 -2.54
CA VAL A 110 7.16 6.86 -3.44
C VAL A 110 6.59 8.05 -2.65
N ASN A 111 5.74 7.78 -1.66
CA ASN A 111 5.18 8.84 -0.82
C ASN A 111 6.26 9.56 -0.02
N TYR A 112 7.31 8.85 0.41
CA TYR A 112 8.47 9.46 1.07
C TYR A 112 9.27 10.37 0.12
N LEU A 113 9.56 9.91 -1.10
CA LEU A 113 10.29 10.70 -2.11
C LEU A 113 9.53 11.97 -2.51
N ILE A 114 8.21 11.86 -2.73
CA ILE A 114 7.36 13.01 -3.05
C ILE A 114 7.46 14.10 -1.96
N LEU A 115 7.53 13.71 -0.69
CA LEU A 115 7.65 14.67 0.40
C LEU A 115 9.03 15.32 0.46
N ASP A 116 10.09 14.56 0.16
CA ASP A 116 11.45 15.10 0.10
C ASP A 116 11.57 16.13 -1.03
N ASP A 117 10.99 15.83 -2.21
CA ASP A 117 10.94 16.75 -3.34
C ASP A 117 10.15 18.03 -3.02
N ILE A 118 8.97 17.90 -2.41
CA ILE A 118 8.17 19.05 -1.95
C ILE A 118 9.00 19.90 -0.99
N ARG A 119 9.71 19.27 -0.03
CA ARG A 119 10.56 20.00 0.93
C ARG A 119 11.73 20.71 0.24
N ALA A 120 12.34 20.09 -0.76
CA ALA A 120 13.41 20.70 -1.55
C ALA A 120 12.90 21.94 -2.30
N LEU A 121 11.66 21.91 -2.80
CA LEU A 121 11.03 23.03 -3.50
C LEU A 121 10.75 24.24 -2.58
N PHE A 122 10.39 23.98 -1.32
CA PHE A 122 10.13 25.02 -0.32
C PHE A 122 11.39 25.50 0.42
N ARG A 123 12.57 24.95 0.13
CA ARG A 123 13.83 25.37 0.77
C ARG A 123 14.28 26.70 0.16
N PRO A 124 14.38 27.80 0.94
CA PRO A 124 14.87 29.06 0.41
C PRO A 124 16.30 28.85 -0.10
N ARG A 125 16.58 29.27 -1.34
CA ARG A 125 17.96 29.36 -1.84
C ARG A 125 18.69 30.38 -0.97
N SER A 126 19.43 29.90 0.02
CA SER A 126 20.47 30.72 0.65
C SER A 126 21.53 30.97 -0.42
N THR A 127 21.50 32.15 -1.02
CA THR A 127 22.56 32.71 -1.83
C THR A 127 23.86 32.62 -1.04
N THR A 128 24.70 31.65 -1.36
CA THR A 128 26.10 31.70 -0.99
C THR A 128 26.70 32.87 -1.74
N ALA A 129 26.69 34.05 -1.12
CA ALA A 129 27.46 35.18 -1.58
C ALA A 129 28.94 34.78 -1.45
N SER A 130 29.52 34.36 -2.57
CA SER A 130 30.96 34.31 -2.76
C SER A 130 31.49 35.74 -2.64
N ALA A 131 31.93 36.13 -1.45
CA ALA A 131 32.73 37.33 -1.27
C ALA A 131 34.04 37.16 -2.07
N PRO A 132 34.41 38.10 -2.96
CA PRO A 132 35.69 38.04 -3.64
C PRO A 132 36.83 38.26 -2.62
N PRO A 133 38.00 37.62 -2.79
CA PRO A 133 39.14 37.82 -1.92
C PRO A 133 39.61 39.27 -2.04
N ALA A 134 39.67 39.97 -0.90
CA ALA A 134 40.32 41.27 -0.80
C ALA A 134 41.78 41.13 -1.26
N GLN A 135 42.12 41.82 -2.35
CA GLN A 135 43.49 41.97 -2.81
C GLN A 135 44.06 43.29 -2.27
N SER A 136 45.22 43.14 -1.60
CA SER A 136 46.31 44.09 -1.27
C SER A 136 45.96 45.43 -0.63
#